data_AF-A0A183AWS8-F1
#
_entry.id   AF-A0A183AWS8-F1
#
_cell.length_a   1.000
_cell.length_b   1.000
_cell.length_c   1.000
_cell.angle_alpha   90.00
_cell.angle_beta   90.00
_cell.angle_gamma   90.00
#
_symmetry.space_group_name_H-M   'P 1'
#
loop_
_entity.id
_entity.type
_entity.pdbx_description
1 polymer ?
#
loop_
_entity_poly.entity_id
_entity_poly.type
_entity_poly.pdbx_seq_one_letter_code
_entity_poly.pdbx_strand_id
1 'polypeptide(L)'
;MMPGFFHPDADSLYVEQVDFGPQLGERTVVSGLAGLYPVEKLEGLYGVFVTNLKPVRMRGIESQAMLLCGTYQLSDSTEDPKTNRLVRPIHILPEQMTTFGLGSRLVFHNPTASTAEQTRDPDTVIGPKTKLWDRISPDLLLGAPDRCVVWRDWRLGTVSSAPDWVLGPEELPIGSIVR
;
A
#
# COMPACT_ATOMS: atom_id res chain seq x y z
N MET A 1 12.60 -13.98 18.57
CA MET A 1 12.62 -12.61 18.03
C MET A 1 13.47 -12.64 16.79
N MET A 2 12.90 -12.41 15.61
CA MET A 2 13.69 -12.34 14.36
C MET A 2 14.51 -11.04 14.39
N PRO A 3 15.84 -11.10 14.53
CA PRO A 3 16.66 -9.90 14.60
C PRO A 3 16.69 -9.25 13.21
N GLY A 4 16.32 -7.97 13.12
CA GLY A 4 16.40 -7.18 11.89
C GLY A 4 15.08 -6.59 11.38
N PHE A 5 13.93 -7.10 11.81
CA PHE A 5 12.62 -6.57 11.39
C PHE A 5 12.11 -5.41 12.25
N PHE A 6 12.51 -5.31 13.51
CA PHE A 6 12.10 -4.21 14.38
C PHE A 6 13.08 -3.05 14.26
N HIS A 7 12.55 -1.83 14.23
CA HIS A 7 13.39 -0.63 14.23
C HIS A 7 14.13 -0.51 15.58
N PRO A 8 15.47 -0.31 15.58
CA PRO A 8 16.26 -0.30 16.81
C PRO A 8 15.88 0.82 17.78
N ASP A 9 15.48 1.98 17.24
CA ASP A 9 15.12 3.17 18.01
C ASP A 9 13.62 3.51 18.00
N ALA A 10 12.73 2.58 17.61
CA ALA A 10 11.28 2.83 17.58
C ALA A 10 10.40 1.56 17.67
N ASP A 11 9.74 1.38 18.80
CA ASP A 11 8.90 0.20 19.09
C ASP A 11 7.69 0.03 18.15
N SER A 12 7.23 1.11 17.52
CA SER A 12 6.08 1.11 16.61
C SER A 12 6.45 0.93 15.13
N LEU A 13 7.73 0.73 14.81
CA LEU A 13 8.21 0.66 13.44
C LEU A 13 8.85 -0.70 13.13
N TYR A 14 8.55 -1.20 11.94
CA TYR A 14 9.31 -2.27 11.30
C TYR A 14 10.28 -1.69 10.27
N VAL A 15 11.33 -2.45 9.97
CA VAL A 15 12.30 -2.18 8.90
C VAL A 15 12.28 -3.39 7.97
N GLU A 16 11.76 -3.21 6.77
CA GLU A 16 11.65 -4.27 5.76
C GLU A 16 12.68 -4.07 4.64
N GLN A 17 13.31 -5.17 4.19
CA GLN A 17 13.96 -5.21 2.88
C GLN A 17 12.96 -5.78 1.89
N VAL A 18 12.62 -5.00 0.87
CA VAL A 18 11.56 -5.33 -0.08
C VAL A 18 12.16 -5.42 -1.48
N ASP A 19 12.00 -6.59 -2.11
CA ASP A 19 12.38 -6.81 -3.50
C ASP A 19 11.27 -6.30 -4.44
N PHE A 20 11.60 -5.26 -5.22
CA PHE A 20 10.72 -4.73 -6.27
C PHE A 20 11.05 -5.30 -7.65
N GLY A 21 11.74 -6.44 -7.72
CA GLY A 21 12.14 -7.10 -8.96
C GLY A 21 13.30 -6.39 -9.66
N PRO A 22 13.74 -6.92 -10.83
CA PRO A 22 15.01 -6.56 -11.45
C PRO A 22 15.09 -5.10 -11.94
N GLN A 23 13.96 -4.42 -12.15
CA GLN A 23 13.93 -3.05 -12.65
C GLN A 23 14.07 -2.00 -11.54
N LEU A 24 13.49 -2.28 -10.36
CA LEU A 24 13.43 -1.33 -9.25
C LEU A 24 14.37 -1.71 -8.10
N GLY A 25 14.83 -2.97 -8.06
CA GLY A 25 15.77 -3.50 -7.09
C GLY A 25 15.19 -3.66 -5.68
N GLU A 26 16.05 -4.05 -4.76
CA GLU A 26 15.74 -4.09 -3.34
C GLU A 26 15.73 -2.67 -2.74
N ARG A 27 14.79 -2.41 -1.84
CA ARG A 27 14.71 -1.15 -1.09
C ARG A 27 14.42 -1.39 0.37
N THR A 28 14.90 -0.47 1.21
CA THR A 28 14.49 -0.39 2.60
C THR A 28 13.16 0.34 2.72
N VAL A 29 12.20 -0.30 3.39
CA VAL A 29 10.90 0.28 3.77
C VAL A 29 10.83 0.33 5.29
N VAL A 30 10.22 1.38 5.82
CA VAL A 30 9.96 1.52 7.26
C VAL A 30 8.46 1.70 7.44
N SER A 31 7.79 0.70 8.00
CA SER A 31 6.34 0.72 8.20
C SER A 31 5.94 0.90 9.67
N GLY A 32 4.85 1.62 9.91
CA GLY A 32 4.28 1.83 11.25
C GLY A 32 3.40 0.68 11.73
N LEU A 33 3.74 -0.57 11.40
CA LEU A 33 2.89 -1.74 11.62
C LEU A 33 3.17 -2.50 12.91
N ALA A 34 4.26 -2.18 13.63
CA ALA A 34 4.56 -2.88 14.88
C ALA A 34 3.48 -2.60 15.94
N GLY A 35 2.92 -3.68 16.48
CA GLY A 35 1.76 -3.66 17.38
C GLY A 35 0.40 -3.56 16.68
N LEU A 36 0.35 -3.42 15.35
CA LEU A 36 -0.88 -3.38 14.55
C LEU A 36 -1.04 -4.60 13.64
N TYR A 37 0.08 -5.15 13.16
CA TYR A 37 0.10 -6.32 12.28
C TYR A 37 1.28 -7.25 12.64
N PRO A 38 1.09 -8.57 12.73
CA PRO A 38 2.16 -9.49 13.12
C PRO A 38 3.29 -9.53 12.08
N VAL A 39 4.54 -9.46 12.54
CA VAL A 39 5.73 -9.48 11.69
C VAL A 39 5.85 -10.78 10.88
N GLU A 40 5.43 -11.90 11.47
CA GLU A 40 5.47 -13.22 10.84
C GLU A 40 4.52 -13.32 9.63
N LYS A 41 3.56 -12.39 9.53
CA LYS A 41 2.64 -12.29 8.39
C LYS A 41 3.09 -11.28 7.34
N LEU A 42 4.16 -10.52 7.58
CA LEU A 42 4.76 -9.62 6.59
C LEU A 42 5.82 -10.32 5.75
N GLU A 43 6.50 -11.32 6.32
CA GLU A 43 7.48 -12.10 5.58
C GLU A 43 6.81 -12.87 4.43
N GLY A 44 7.36 -12.74 3.23
CA GLY A 44 6.81 -13.38 2.02
C GLY A 44 5.53 -12.74 1.47
N LEU A 45 5.06 -11.62 2.05
CA LEU A 45 3.87 -10.90 1.57
C LEU A 45 4.21 -10.06 0.32
N TYR A 46 3.42 -10.22 -0.75
CA TYR A 46 3.53 -9.41 -1.96
C TYR A 46 2.73 -8.11 -1.81
N GLY A 47 3.36 -7.06 -1.29
CA GLY A 47 2.68 -5.80 -0.96
C GLY A 47 2.45 -4.88 -2.16
N VAL A 48 1.50 -3.95 -2.01
CA VAL A 48 1.30 -2.83 -2.94
C VAL A 48 1.93 -1.57 -2.35
N PHE A 49 2.78 -0.89 -3.13
CA PHE A 49 3.59 0.22 -2.62
C PHE A 49 3.48 1.48 -3.47
N VAL A 50 3.70 2.62 -2.83
CA VAL A 50 4.03 3.89 -3.50
C VAL A 50 5.55 4.05 -3.52
N THR A 51 6.14 4.05 -4.72
CA THR A 51 7.59 3.95 -4.91
C THR A 51 8.27 5.23 -5.38
N ASN A 52 7.50 6.28 -5.69
CA ASN A 52 8.01 7.57 -6.16
C ASN A 52 7.81 8.71 -5.15
N LEU A 53 7.44 8.43 -3.89
CA LEU A 53 7.53 9.44 -2.84
C LEU A 53 9.00 9.79 -2.59
N LYS A 54 9.28 11.05 -2.28
CA LYS A 54 10.61 11.43 -1.80
C LYS A 54 10.96 10.59 -0.56
N PRO A 55 12.12 9.91 -0.50
CA PRO A 55 12.51 9.13 0.65
C PRO A 55 12.49 9.93 1.96
N VAL A 56 12.08 9.28 3.04
CA VAL A 56 11.91 9.90 4.36
C VAL A 56 12.74 9.17 5.39
N ARG A 57 13.55 9.91 6.16
CA ARG A 57 14.25 9.36 7.31
C ARG A 57 13.33 9.26 8.52
N MET A 58 13.17 8.05 9.03
CA MET A 58 12.46 7.74 10.26
C MET A 58 13.49 7.24 11.27
N ARG A 59 13.77 8.04 12.30
CA ARG A 59 14.72 7.68 13.38
C ARG A 59 16.09 7.18 12.86
N GLY A 60 16.60 7.81 11.81
CA GLY A 60 17.92 7.53 11.24
C GLY A 60 17.91 6.59 10.03
N ILE A 61 16.90 5.75 9.88
CA ILE A 61 16.74 4.83 8.74
C ILE A 61 15.90 5.50 7.64
N GLU A 62 16.36 5.43 6.39
CA GLU A 62 15.67 6.03 5.25
C GLU A 62 14.68 5.02 4.64
N SER A 63 13.39 5.36 4.64
CA SER A 63 12.35 4.61 3.92
C SER A 63 12.27 5.10 2.48
N GLN A 64 12.33 4.18 1.53
CA GLN A 64 12.44 4.44 0.09
C GLN A 64 11.18 4.05 -0.70
N ALA A 65 10.15 3.56 0.00
CA ALA A 65 8.80 3.35 -0.49
C ALA A 65 7.82 3.38 0.68
N MET A 66 6.53 3.29 0.39
CA MET A 66 5.49 3.21 1.40
C MET A 66 4.54 2.07 1.05
N LEU A 67 4.37 1.12 1.98
CA LEU A 67 3.41 0.03 1.86
C LEU A 67 1.98 0.57 2.07
N LEU A 68 1.09 0.33 1.10
CA LEU A 68 -0.31 0.68 1.25
C LEU A 68 -1.01 -0.27 2.21
N CYS A 69 -1.72 0.30 3.18
CA CYS A 69 -2.52 -0.45 4.14
C CYS A 69 -3.96 0.04 4.14
N GLY A 70 -4.90 -0.90 4.17
CA GLY A 70 -6.27 -0.57 4.50
C GLY A 70 -6.44 -0.41 6.02
N THR A 71 -7.26 0.55 6.42
CA THR A 71 -7.53 0.91 7.81
C THR A 71 -9.03 1.04 8.06
N TYR A 72 -9.52 0.38 9.09
CA TYR A 72 -10.92 0.43 9.52
C TYR A 72 -11.01 0.73 11.01
N GLN A 73 -11.84 1.71 11.37
CA GLN A 73 -12.13 2.04 12.76
C GLN A 73 -13.16 1.06 13.30
N LEU A 74 -12.85 0.38 14.41
CA LEU A 74 -13.81 -0.51 15.05
C LEU A 74 -14.82 0.36 15.84
N SER A 75 -16.10 0.02 15.79
CA SER A 75 -17.16 0.85 16.38
C SER A 75 -17.30 0.70 17.90
N ASP A 76 -16.72 -0.37 18.48
CA ASP A 76 -17.18 -0.90 19.77
C ASP A 76 -16.15 -0.92 20.92
N SER A 77 -14.92 -0.44 20.76
CA SER A 77 -13.95 -0.48 21.88
C SER A 77 -13.85 0.82 22.67
N THR A 78 -14.20 0.72 23.95
CA THR A 78 -13.89 1.68 25.04
C THR A 78 -12.43 1.58 25.54
N GLU A 79 -11.58 0.84 24.83
CA GLU A 79 -10.16 0.65 25.15
C GLU A 79 -9.25 1.57 24.31
N ASP A 80 -7.95 1.58 24.66
CA ASP A 80 -6.87 2.40 24.09
C ASP A 80 -7.11 2.75 22.59
N PRO A 81 -7.11 4.03 22.20
CA PRO A 81 -7.26 4.46 20.80
C PRO A 81 -6.32 3.73 19.80
N LYS A 82 -5.20 3.17 20.27
CA LYS A 82 -4.29 2.37 19.45
C LYS A 82 -4.83 0.99 19.08
N THR A 83 -5.69 0.36 19.89
CA THR A 83 -6.28 -0.96 19.62
C THR A 83 -7.62 -0.87 18.89
N ASN A 84 -8.21 0.32 18.80
CA ASN A 84 -9.51 0.55 18.15
C ASN A 84 -9.45 0.67 16.61
N ARG A 85 -8.38 0.18 15.97
CA ARG A 85 -8.27 0.19 14.51
C ARG A 85 -7.71 -1.11 13.98
N LEU A 86 -8.35 -1.61 12.93
CA LEU A 86 -7.87 -2.72 12.14
C LEU A 86 -6.99 -2.17 11.01
N VAL A 87 -5.75 -2.65 10.91
CA VAL A 87 -4.82 -2.30 9.84
C VAL A 87 -4.39 -3.58 9.12
N ARG A 88 -4.48 -3.59 7.79
CA ARG A 88 -4.03 -4.70 6.96
C ARG A 88 -3.29 -4.20 5.72
N PRO A 89 -2.13 -4.79 5.37
CA PRO A 89 -1.48 -4.53 4.10
C PRO A 89 -2.39 -4.86 2.92
N ILE A 90 -2.42 -3.98 1.91
CA ILE A 90 -2.93 -4.33 0.59
C ILE A 90 -1.88 -5.23 -0.05
N HIS A 91 -2.29 -6.45 -0.42
CA HIS A 91 -1.38 -7.46 -0.91
C HIS A 91 -1.97 -8.24 -2.07
N ILE A 92 -1.08 -8.79 -2.89
CA ILE A 92 -1.39 -9.69 -4.00
C ILE A 92 -1.17 -11.12 -3.52
N LEU A 93 -2.10 -12.01 -3.84
CA LEU A 93 -1.96 -13.41 -3.45
C LEU A 93 -0.86 -14.09 -4.28
N PRO A 94 -0.10 -15.06 -3.72
CA PRO A 94 0.97 -15.73 -4.45
C PRO A 94 0.56 -16.28 -5.83
N GLU A 95 -0.64 -16.84 -5.95
CA GLU A 95 -1.20 -17.36 -7.20
C GLU A 95 -1.43 -16.27 -8.27
N GLN A 96 -1.61 -15.02 -7.86
CA GLN A 96 -1.81 -13.88 -8.75
C GLN A 96 -0.48 -13.27 -9.22
N MET A 97 0.66 -13.66 -8.63
CA MET A 97 1.97 -13.08 -8.97
C MET A 97 2.44 -13.39 -10.39
N THR A 98 1.90 -14.41 -11.04
CA THR A 98 2.12 -14.66 -12.47
C THR A 98 1.57 -13.54 -13.36
N THR A 99 0.53 -12.86 -12.88
CA THR A 99 -0.15 -11.76 -13.58
C THR A 99 0.37 -10.40 -13.13
N PHE A 100 0.52 -10.22 -11.82
CA PHE A 100 1.01 -8.97 -11.27
C PHE A 100 2.52 -8.80 -11.48
N GLY A 101 3.34 -9.77 -11.06
CA GLY A 101 4.81 -9.67 -11.15
C GLY A 101 5.44 -8.64 -10.20
N LEU A 102 6.69 -8.88 -9.78
CA LEU A 102 7.43 -7.95 -8.94
C LEU A 102 7.82 -6.69 -9.73
N GLY A 103 7.66 -5.52 -9.10
CA GLY A 103 8.00 -4.23 -9.69
C GLY A 103 7.03 -3.72 -10.75
N SER A 104 5.99 -4.50 -11.07
CA SER A 104 5.00 -4.09 -12.06
C SER A 104 4.24 -2.86 -11.62
N ARG A 105 3.97 -2.03 -12.62
CA ARG A 105 3.22 -0.81 -12.44
C ARG A 105 1.72 -1.11 -12.28
N LEU A 106 1.09 -0.40 -11.37
CA LEU A 106 -0.37 -0.35 -11.20
C LEU A 106 -0.89 1.03 -11.59
N VAL A 107 -2.12 1.08 -12.11
CA VAL A 107 -2.78 2.31 -12.54
C VAL A 107 -4.24 2.34 -12.11
N PHE A 108 -4.75 3.54 -11.87
CA PHE A 108 -6.17 3.75 -11.67
C PHE A 108 -6.87 3.85 -13.03
N HIS A 109 -7.87 3.01 -13.26
CA HIS A 109 -8.67 2.96 -14.47
C HIS A 109 -9.97 3.74 -14.27
N ASN A 110 -10.21 4.69 -15.17
CA ASN A 110 -11.44 5.50 -15.18
C ASN A 110 -12.59 4.69 -15.81
N PRO A 111 -13.71 4.45 -15.11
CA PRO A 111 -14.84 3.69 -15.64
C PRO A 111 -15.54 4.38 -16.81
N THR A 112 -15.39 5.70 -16.96
CA THR A 112 -16.06 6.50 -18.01
C THR A 112 -15.16 6.81 -19.22
N ALA A 113 -13.87 6.48 -19.14
CA ALA A 113 -12.94 6.70 -20.22
C ALA A 113 -13.17 5.70 -21.36
N SER A 114 -13.19 6.18 -22.60
CA SER A 114 -13.00 5.29 -23.76
C SER A 114 -11.62 4.64 -23.65
N THR A 115 -11.51 3.35 -23.97
CA THR A 115 -10.35 2.44 -23.82
C THR A 115 -8.98 2.94 -24.33
N ALA A 116 -8.91 4.11 -24.95
CA ALA A 116 -7.71 4.74 -25.48
C ALA A 116 -7.13 5.87 -24.59
N GLU A 117 -7.72 6.20 -23.43
CA GLU A 117 -7.12 7.19 -22.52
C GLU A 117 -5.80 6.65 -21.94
N GLN A 118 -4.71 7.22 -22.45
CA GLN A 118 -3.33 6.85 -22.13
C GLN A 118 -3.07 6.94 -20.63
N THR A 119 -2.57 5.83 -20.07
CA THR A 119 -1.88 5.85 -18.78
C THR A 119 -0.73 6.86 -18.87
N ARG A 120 -0.83 7.95 -18.12
CA ARG A 120 0.24 8.97 -18.07
C ARG A 120 1.41 8.43 -17.27
N ASP A 121 2.64 8.73 -17.66
CA ASP A 121 3.79 8.38 -16.83
C ASP A 121 3.72 9.04 -15.45
N PRO A 122 4.15 8.34 -14.38
CA PRO A 122 4.13 8.90 -13.05
C PRO A 122 5.22 9.98 -12.94
N ASP A 123 5.02 10.95 -12.05
CA ASP A 123 6.10 11.86 -11.66
C ASP A 123 7.32 11.05 -11.18
N THR A 124 8.51 11.47 -11.58
CA THR A 124 9.75 10.80 -11.15
C THR A 124 9.89 10.80 -9.63
N VAL A 125 9.56 11.92 -8.99
CA VAL A 125 9.55 12.05 -7.51
C VAL A 125 8.43 12.99 -7.07
N ILE A 126 7.58 12.50 -6.17
CA ILE A 126 6.56 13.26 -5.45
C ILE A 126 7.20 13.81 -4.18
N GLY A 127 7.56 15.10 -4.20
CA GLY A 127 8.10 15.80 -3.03
C GLY A 127 7.02 16.35 -2.09
N PRO A 128 7.33 16.60 -0.81
CA PRO A 128 6.36 17.13 0.17
C PRO A 128 5.82 18.52 -0.20
N LYS A 129 6.55 19.28 -1.04
CA LYS A 129 6.12 20.61 -1.50
C LYS A 129 4.93 20.57 -2.45
N THR A 130 4.75 19.50 -3.21
CA THR A 130 3.63 19.39 -4.17
C THR A 130 2.32 19.02 -3.49
N LYS A 131 2.39 18.50 -2.25
CA LYS A 131 1.27 17.95 -1.48
C LYS A 131 0.36 17.05 -2.33
N LEU A 132 0.93 16.38 -3.35
CA LEU A 132 0.14 15.60 -4.29
C LEU A 132 -0.43 14.37 -3.59
N TRP A 133 0.41 13.64 -2.86
CA TRP A 133 -0.02 12.49 -2.05
C TRP A 133 -1.08 12.88 -1.00
N ASP A 134 -0.89 14.01 -0.31
CA ASP A 134 -1.85 14.52 0.68
C ASP A 134 -3.21 14.87 0.07
N ARG A 135 -3.27 15.15 -1.25
CA ARG A 135 -4.51 15.39 -1.98
C ARG A 135 -5.16 14.11 -2.54
N ILE A 136 -4.37 13.06 -2.77
CA ILE A 136 -4.85 11.79 -3.34
C ILE A 136 -5.33 10.85 -2.23
N SER A 137 -4.50 10.65 -1.21
CA SER A 137 -4.72 9.64 -0.17
C SER A 137 -6.04 9.74 0.60
N PRO A 138 -6.65 10.93 0.85
CA PRO A 138 -7.95 10.99 1.51
C PRO A 138 -9.09 10.32 0.72
N ASP A 139 -8.96 10.24 -0.61
CA ASP A 139 -9.95 9.66 -1.52
C ASP A 139 -9.66 8.18 -1.84
N LEU A 140 -8.62 7.58 -1.22
CA LEU A 140 -8.26 6.18 -1.40
C LEU A 140 -9.02 5.27 -0.44
N LEU A 141 -9.82 4.36 -0.98
CA LEU A 141 -10.73 3.51 -0.22
C LEU A 141 -10.76 2.07 -0.77
N LEU A 142 -11.31 1.14 0.01
CA LEU A 142 -11.79 -0.14 -0.51
C LEU A 142 -13.22 0.04 -1.07
N GLY A 143 -13.37 -0.03 -2.39
CA GLY A 143 -14.62 0.23 -3.10
C GLY A 143 -15.59 -0.95 -3.11
N ALA A 144 -16.88 -0.65 -3.34
CA ALA A 144 -17.89 -1.67 -3.62
C ALA A 144 -17.78 -2.18 -5.07
N PRO A 145 -18.22 -3.42 -5.36
CA PRO A 145 -18.76 -4.42 -4.43
C PRO A 145 -17.70 -5.37 -3.85
N ASP A 146 -16.45 -5.27 -4.29
CA ASP A 146 -15.45 -6.34 -4.18
C ASP A 146 -14.20 -5.95 -3.38
N ARG A 147 -14.22 -4.78 -2.72
CA ARG A 147 -13.08 -4.20 -2.00
C ARG A 147 -11.91 -3.85 -2.91
N CYS A 148 -12.13 -3.62 -4.20
CA CYS A 148 -11.08 -3.08 -5.06
C CYS A 148 -10.53 -1.76 -4.49
N VAL A 149 -9.22 -1.55 -4.48
CA VAL A 149 -8.63 -0.27 -4.11
C VAL A 149 -9.06 0.76 -5.14
N VAL A 150 -9.75 1.81 -4.68
CA VAL A 150 -10.27 2.87 -5.54
C VAL A 150 -9.71 4.22 -5.13
N TRP A 151 -9.54 5.08 -6.12
CA TRP A 151 -9.44 6.52 -5.92
C TRP A 151 -10.71 7.13 -6.50
N ARG A 152 -11.60 7.62 -5.63
CA ARG A 152 -12.96 8.01 -6.04
C ARG A 152 -13.69 6.82 -6.69
N ASP A 153 -14.06 6.93 -7.96
CA ASP A 153 -14.70 5.89 -8.76
C ASP A 153 -13.71 5.10 -9.64
N TRP A 154 -12.41 5.43 -9.60
CA TRP A 154 -11.40 4.78 -10.42
C TRP A 154 -10.81 3.59 -9.71
N ARG A 155 -10.63 2.48 -10.42
CA ARG A 155 -10.20 1.19 -9.85
C ARG A 155 -8.70 0.95 -10.08
N LEU A 156 -7.97 0.52 -9.06
CA LEU A 156 -6.56 0.19 -9.16
C LEU A 156 -6.38 -1.22 -9.73
N GLY A 157 -5.59 -1.36 -10.80
CA GLY A 157 -5.29 -2.65 -11.41
C GLY A 157 -4.04 -2.66 -12.26
N THR A 158 -3.79 -3.79 -12.92
CA THR A 158 -2.68 -3.96 -13.87
C THR A 158 -2.81 -3.02 -15.07
N VAL A 159 -1.70 -2.74 -15.75
CA VAL A 159 -1.70 -1.93 -16.99
C VAL A 159 -2.16 -2.80 -18.16
N SER A 160 -3.48 -2.97 -18.29
CA SER A 160 -4.14 -3.79 -19.32
C SER A 160 -5.49 -3.20 -19.71
N SER A 161 -5.97 -3.48 -20.92
CA SER A 161 -7.34 -3.16 -21.35
C SER A 161 -8.40 -4.03 -20.66
N ALA A 162 -7.99 -5.17 -20.12
CA ALA A 162 -8.75 -6.03 -19.22
C ALA A 162 -7.92 -6.22 -17.95
N PRO A 163 -7.97 -5.25 -17.02
CA PRO A 163 -7.08 -5.24 -15.85
C PRO A 163 -7.51 -6.25 -14.78
N ASP A 164 -6.51 -6.86 -14.16
CA ASP A 164 -6.66 -7.55 -12.90
C ASP A 164 -6.66 -6.53 -11.77
N TRP A 165 -7.68 -6.60 -10.93
CA TRP A 165 -7.94 -5.59 -9.90
C TRP A 165 -7.18 -5.88 -8.62
N VAL A 166 -6.65 -4.83 -7.99
CA VAL A 166 -6.07 -4.90 -6.65
C VAL A 166 -7.21 -4.89 -5.64
N LEU A 167 -7.39 -6.00 -4.92
CA LEU A 167 -8.43 -6.15 -3.92
C LEU A 167 -7.86 -5.99 -2.51
N GLY A 168 -8.66 -5.41 -1.62
CA GLY A 168 -8.35 -5.34 -0.20
C GLY A 168 -8.59 -6.67 0.52
N PRO A 169 -7.90 -6.89 1.65
CA PRO A 169 -8.11 -8.05 2.52
C PRO A 169 -9.56 -8.22 2.96
N GLU A 170 -10.01 -9.47 3.11
CA GLU A 170 -11.40 -9.79 3.47
C GLU A 170 -11.80 -9.27 4.86
N GLU A 171 -10.82 -9.10 5.76
CA GLU A 171 -11.08 -8.58 7.10
C GLU A 171 -11.44 -7.09 7.12
N LEU A 172 -11.18 -6.37 6.02
CA LEU A 172 -11.51 -4.96 5.89
C LEU A 172 -12.83 -4.79 5.13
N PRO A 173 -13.82 -4.09 5.71
CA PRO A 173 -15.07 -3.82 5.01
C PRO A 173 -14.87 -2.80 3.87
N ILE A 174 -15.82 -2.78 2.94
CA ILE A 174 -15.97 -1.70 1.96
C ILE A 174 -16.04 -0.36 2.69
N GLY A 175 -15.39 0.66 2.14
CA GLY A 175 -15.25 1.98 2.74
C GLY A 175 -14.05 2.14 3.67
N SER A 176 -13.28 1.07 3.94
CA SER A 176 -12.01 1.19 4.66
C SER A 176 -11.04 2.11 3.92
N ILE A 177 -10.31 2.96 4.67
CA ILE A 177 -9.37 3.94 4.11
C ILE A 177 -8.07 3.24 3.74
N VAL A 178 -7.52 3.51 2.56
CA VAL A 178 -6.24 2.96 2.10
C VAL A 178 -5.16 4.05 2.13
N ARG A 179 -4.09 3.84 2.89
CA ARG A 179 -2.97 4.79 3.03
C ARG A 179 -1.68 4.14 3.47
#